data_AF-A0A3Q9HPR2-F1
#
_entry.id   AF-A0A3Q9HPR2-F1
#
_cell.length_a   1.000
_cell.length_b   1.000
_cell.length_c   1.000
_cell.angle_alpha   90.00
_cell.angle_beta   90.00
_cell.angle_gamma   90.00
#
_symmetry.space_group_name_H-M   'P 1'
#
loop_
_entity.id
_entity.type
_entity.pdbx_description
1 polymer ?
#
loop_
_entity_poly.entity_id
_entity_poly.type
_entity_poly.pdbx_seq_one_letter_code
_entity_poly.pdbx_strand_id
1 'polypeptide(L)'
;MECLYNPERRRLAKKFHRRKDRYNWFNRIFHVLFWAIFLGFSLEKRLYHFLTDWTESWIMKLVLFTTGFYIIYTIFNSILDYFEYRLNLEFELSSQSKKEWFLDKVKVLILELLILNIAGGGFLILVQKWPESWWIIYTIIGFIFIILFTFIMPVVLFPLFFKLTPFPNTPLRQRLENLFERAKVKVTDIYEFNLSSKVNSANAAVIGMGKTRKIILSDTLQDKYTEAEIEAILAHEIGHHANGDITKLLLIQFGILLVITYLISLIWQPLVKWWGYDEIDSIASLPMLFLIWGIINWVITPIELYISRRIERKADEYALRLIENPRNLATAFVKLADESLAELKLSLYKLLFKASHPPIDERVKMALEWVDKKE
;
A
#
# COMPACT_ATOMS: atom_id res chain seq x y z
N MET A 1 14.46 7.38 26.48
CA MET A 1 13.65 7.25 25.23
C MET A 1 12.94 8.55 24.87
N GLU A 2 12.10 9.14 25.71
CA GLU A 2 11.38 10.38 25.33
C GLU A 2 12.30 11.58 25.01
N CYS A 3 13.47 11.64 25.63
CA CYS A 3 14.50 12.64 25.36
C CYS A 3 15.18 12.54 23.97
N LEU A 4 14.98 11.44 23.25
CA LEU A 4 15.58 11.26 21.91
C LEU A 4 14.77 12.00 20.83
N TYR A 5 13.46 12.15 21.04
CA TYR A 5 12.56 12.75 20.07
C TYR A 5 12.52 14.27 20.20
N ASN A 6 12.28 14.97 19.10
CA ASN A 6 12.05 16.40 19.11
C ASN A 6 10.69 16.71 19.80
N PRO A 7 10.68 17.42 20.96
CA PRO A 7 9.45 17.64 21.73
C PRO A 7 8.37 18.43 20.96
N GLU A 8 8.78 19.38 20.12
CA GLU A 8 7.88 20.18 19.29
C GLU A 8 7.20 19.30 18.23
N ARG A 9 8.00 18.49 17.51
CA ARG A 9 7.48 17.54 16.51
C ARG A 9 6.56 16.50 17.16
N ARG A 10 6.85 16.02 18.37
CA ARG A 10 5.95 15.12 19.12
C ARG A 10 4.63 15.79 19.49
N ARG A 11 4.62 17.07 19.86
CA ARG A 11 3.38 17.84 20.11
C ARG A 11 2.58 18.00 18.82
N LEU A 12 3.27 18.30 17.71
CA LEU A 12 2.66 18.46 16.39
C LEU A 12 2.04 17.13 15.92
N ALA A 13 2.72 16.00 16.09
CA ALA A 13 2.21 14.67 15.77
C ALA A 13 0.91 14.35 16.53
N LYS A 14 0.84 14.64 17.84
CA LYS A 14 -0.40 14.47 18.61
C LYS A 14 -1.54 15.32 18.06
N LYS A 15 -1.29 16.56 17.65
CA LYS A 15 -2.29 17.45 17.05
C LYS A 15 -2.76 16.93 15.68
N PHE A 16 -1.83 16.47 14.85
CA PHE A 16 -2.10 15.88 13.54
C PHE A 16 -3.01 14.66 13.68
N HIS A 17 -2.64 13.68 14.50
CA HIS A 17 -3.38 12.43 14.63
C HIS A 17 -4.76 12.61 15.27
N ARG A 18 -4.93 13.54 16.21
CA ARG A 18 -6.28 13.91 16.72
C ARG A 18 -7.20 14.44 15.63
N ARG A 19 -6.68 15.17 14.63
CA ARG A 19 -7.45 15.64 13.48
C ARG A 19 -7.70 14.50 12.49
N LYS A 20 -6.64 13.75 12.16
CA LYS A 20 -6.70 12.61 11.24
C LYS A 20 -7.67 11.55 11.74
N ASP A 21 -7.70 11.24 13.03
CA ASP A 21 -8.60 10.25 13.60
C ASP A 21 -10.07 10.67 13.56
N ARG A 22 -10.37 11.94 13.85
CA ARG A 22 -11.73 12.48 13.70
C ARG A 22 -12.18 12.37 12.25
N TYR A 23 -11.35 12.82 11.32
CA TYR A 23 -11.61 12.69 9.89
C TYR A 23 -11.81 11.23 9.47
N ASN A 24 -10.96 10.30 9.92
CA ASN A 24 -11.08 8.88 9.63
C ASN A 24 -12.41 8.29 10.13
N TRP A 25 -12.93 8.76 11.27
CA TRP A 25 -14.24 8.35 11.77
C TRP A 25 -15.36 8.83 10.84
N PHE A 26 -15.35 10.11 10.45
CA PHE A 26 -16.30 10.63 9.47
C PHE A 26 -16.21 9.88 8.14
N ASN A 27 -15.00 9.60 7.66
CA ASN A 27 -14.76 8.87 6.43
C ASN A 27 -15.46 7.50 6.42
N ARG A 28 -15.32 6.73 7.52
CA ARG A 28 -15.98 5.41 7.64
C ARG A 28 -17.50 5.52 7.60
N ILE A 29 -18.08 6.45 8.36
CA ILE A 29 -19.53 6.66 8.38
C ILE A 29 -20.00 7.03 6.98
N PHE A 30 -19.27 7.91 6.30
CA PHE A 30 -19.59 8.39 4.96
C PHE A 30 -19.59 7.26 3.93
N HIS A 31 -18.60 6.35 3.95
CA HIS A 31 -18.61 5.16 3.08
C HIS A 31 -19.75 4.19 3.40
N VAL A 32 -20.07 3.97 4.68
CA VAL A 32 -21.22 3.12 5.05
C VAL A 32 -22.52 3.72 4.52
N LEU A 33 -22.70 5.05 4.65
CA LEU A 33 -23.87 5.75 4.10
C LEU A 33 -23.93 5.66 2.58
N PHE A 34 -22.79 5.78 1.87
CA PHE A 34 -22.75 5.58 0.42
C PHE A 34 -23.31 4.23 0.03
N TRP A 35 -22.76 3.14 0.59
CA TRP A 35 -23.17 1.80 0.22
C TRP A 35 -24.62 1.52 0.64
N ALA A 36 -25.03 1.98 1.83
CA ALA A 36 -26.40 1.84 2.30
C ALA A 36 -27.41 2.56 1.39
N ILE A 37 -27.10 3.77 0.92
CA ILE A 37 -27.97 4.53 0.01
C ILE A 37 -27.92 3.91 -1.39
N PHE A 38 -26.71 3.66 -1.91
CA PHE A 38 -26.51 3.22 -3.28
C PHE A 38 -27.19 1.88 -3.54
N LEU A 39 -26.95 0.90 -2.67
CA LEU A 39 -27.57 -0.43 -2.80
C LEU A 39 -29.00 -0.46 -2.22
N GLY A 40 -29.26 0.25 -1.11
CA GLY A 40 -30.57 0.22 -0.45
C GLY A 40 -31.70 0.86 -1.26
N PHE A 41 -31.39 1.80 -2.15
CA PHE A 41 -32.36 2.36 -3.11
C PHE A 41 -32.26 1.74 -4.52
N SER A 42 -31.50 0.65 -4.66
CA SER A 42 -31.22 -0.03 -5.93
C SER A 42 -30.70 0.92 -7.01
N LEU A 43 -29.85 1.88 -6.63
CA LEU A 43 -29.28 2.86 -7.56
C LEU A 43 -28.34 2.18 -8.57
N GLU A 44 -27.74 1.05 -8.22
CA GLU A 44 -26.96 0.23 -9.14
C GLU A 44 -27.79 -0.26 -10.33
N LYS A 45 -29.04 -0.72 -10.10
CA LYS A 45 -29.93 -1.19 -11.16
C LYS A 45 -30.43 -0.03 -12.01
N ARG A 46 -30.84 1.08 -11.37
CA ARG A 46 -31.29 2.29 -12.07
C ARG A 46 -30.19 2.90 -12.93
N LEU A 47 -28.97 2.96 -12.41
CA LEU A 47 -27.80 3.44 -13.13
C LEU A 47 -27.45 2.53 -14.31
N TYR A 48 -27.53 1.21 -14.12
CA TYR A 48 -27.34 0.24 -15.19
C TYR A 48 -28.30 0.49 -16.35
N HIS A 49 -29.61 0.55 -16.09
CA HIS A 49 -30.61 0.82 -17.14
C HIS A 49 -30.38 2.17 -17.82
N PHE A 50 -30.19 3.22 -17.03
CA PHE A 50 -29.94 4.57 -17.56
C PHE A 50 -28.74 4.62 -18.52
N LEU A 51 -27.65 3.90 -18.21
CA LEU A 51 -26.42 3.94 -19.01
C LEU A 51 -26.41 2.96 -20.17
N THR A 52 -27.23 1.89 -20.14
CA THR A 52 -27.01 0.73 -21.02
C THR A 52 -28.21 0.33 -21.88
N ASP A 53 -29.43 0.81 -21.61
CA ASP A 53 -30.64 0.40 -22.35
C ASP A 53 -30.61 0.76 -23.85
N TRP A 54 -29.72 1.67 -24.27
CA TRP A 54 -29.58 2.10 -25.67
C TRP A 54 -28.60 1.25 -26.50
N THR A 55 -27.88 0.31 -25.89
CA THR A 55 -26.90 -0.54 -26.57
C THR A 55 -27.15 -2.01 -26.26
N GLU A 56 -26.85 -2.90 -27.21
CA GLU A 56 -26.92 -4.35 -26.99
C GLU A 56 -25.56 -5.02 -26.78
N SER A 57 -24.47 -4.28 -27.01
CA SER A 57 -23.12 -4.83 -26.87
C SER A 57 -22.77 -5.04 -25.39
N TRP A 58 -22.56 -6.29 -24.98
CA TRP A 58 -22.18 -6.64 -23.61
C TRP A 58 -20.94 -5.87 -23.13
N ILE A 59 -19.93 -5.71 -23.99
CA ILE A 59 -18.71 -4.96 -23.68
C ILE A 59 -19.04 -3.49 -23.41
N MET A 60 -19.91 -2.89 -24.23
CA MET A 60 -20.34 -1.51 -24.00
C MET A 60 -21.14 -1.37 -22.71
N LYS A 61 -22.05 -2.31 -22.41
CA LYS A 61 -22.80 -2.32 -21.14
C LYS A 61 -21.86 -2.37 -19.94
N LEU A 62 -20.84 -3.25 -19.99
CA LEU A 62 -19.83 -3.39 -18.94
C LEU A 62 -19.02 -2.10 -18.76
N VAL A 63 -18.45 -1.57 -19.83
CA VAL A 63 -17.60 -0.38 -19.78
C VAL A 63 -18.38 0.84 -19.32
N LEU A 64 -19.58 1.08 -19.88
CA LEU A 64 -20.42 2.22 -19.52
C LEU A 64 -20.84 2.15 -18.06
N PHE A 65 -21.34 0.98 -17.61
CA PHE A 65 -21.81 0.83 -16.25
C PHE A 65 -20.67 0.94 -15.23
N THR A 66 -19.59 0.19 -15.42
CA THR A 66 -18.45 0.23 -14.48
C THR A 66 -17.82 1.63 -14.44
N THR A 67 -17.71 2.30 -15.58
CA THR A 67 -17.20 3.69 -15.64
C THR A 67 -18.13 4.66 -14.93
N GLY A 68 -19.44 4.61 -15.22
CA GLY A 68 -20.42 5.49 -14.57
C GLY A 68 -20.49 5.29 -13.06
N PHE A 69 -20.57 4.04 -12.61
CA PHE A 69 -20.54 3.69 -11.19
C PHE A 69 -19.25 4.17 -10.53
N TYR A 70 -18.09 3.87 -11.12
CA TYR A 70 -16.81 4.18 -10.50
C TYR A 70 -16.51 5.67 -10.48
N ILE A 71 -16.97 6.45 -11.47
CA ILE A 71 -16.90 7.91 -11.45
C ILE A 71 -17.74 8.46 -10.30
N ILE A 72 -18.98 7.98 -10.10
CA ILE A 72 -19.83 8.40 -8.97
C ILE A 72 -19.13 8.10 -7.64
N TYR A 73 -18.60 6.88 -7.49
CA TYR A 73 -17.85 6.47 -6.30
C TYR A 73 -16.61 7.34 -6.08
N THR A 74 -15.85 7.62 -7.13
CA THR A 74 -14.62 8.42 -7.05
C THR A 74 -14.90 9.87 -6.73
N ILE A 75 -15.94 10.48 -7.31
CA ILE A 75 -16.35 11.85 -6.97
C ILE A 75 -16.72 11.93 -5.48
N PHE A 76 -17.48 10.94 -5.00
CA PHE A 76 -17.85 10.84 -3.60
C PHE A 76 -16.63 10.75 -2.67
N ASN A 77 -15.64 9.91 -3.01
CA ASN A 77 -14.41 9.76 -2.24
C ASN A 77 -13.45 10.95 -2.36
N SER A 78 -13.43 11.62 -3.51
CA SER A 78 -12.51 12.74 -3.77
C SER A 78 -12.76 13.92 -2.83
N ILE A 79 -14.00 14.11 -2.36
CA ILE A 79 -14.34 15.10 -1.34
C ILE A 79 -13.55 14.82 -0.06
N LEU A 80 -13.52 13.56 0.37
CA LEU A 80 -12.82 13.12 1.55
C LEU A 80 -11.31 13.22 1.32
N ASP A 81 -10.80 12.71 0.21
CA ASP A 81 -9.37 12.72 -0.10
C ASP A 81 -8.79 14.15 -0.11
N TYR A 82 -9.58 15.13 -0.56
CA TYR A 82 -9.18 16.54 -0.54
C TYR A 82 -8.97 17.06 0.89
N PHE A 83 -9.78 16.63 1.87
CA PHE A 83 -9.56 16.98 3.27
C PHE A 83 -8.28 16.37 3.82
N GLU A 84 -7.96 15.11 3.50
CA GLU A 84 -6.69 14.49 3.90
C GLU A 84 -5.50 15.21 3.25
N TYR A 85 -5.58 15.51 1.96
CA TYR A 85 -4.58 16.30 1.26
C TYR A 85 -4.34 17.67 1.92
N ARG A 86 -5.41 18.42 2.23
CA ARG A 86 -5.32 19.71 2.93
C ARG A 86 -4.71 19.57 4.32
N LEU A 87 -5.05 18.50 5.05
CA LEU A 87 -4.47 18.22 6.35
C LEU A 87 -2.97 17.96 6.24
N ASN A 88 -2.53 17.17 5.25
CA ASN A 88 -1.10 16.90 5.03
C ASN A 88 -0.32 18.16 4.62
N LEU A 89 -0.91 19.04 3.79
CA LEU A 89 -0.31 20.35 3.48
C LEU A 89 -0.15 21.23 4.73
N GLU A 90 -1.18 21.30 5.57
CA GLU A 90 -1.17 22.15 6.78
C GLU A 90 -0.07 21.73 7.77
N PHE A 91 0.23 20.44 7.82
CA PHE A 91 1.27 19.87 8.69
C PHE A 91 2.62 19.68 7.97
N GLU A 92 2.77 20.27 6.78
CA GLU A 92 4.01 20.25 5.97
C GLU A 92 4.51 18.83 5.62
N LEU A 93 3.60 17.86 5.63
CA LEU A 93 3.86 16.47 5.24
C LEU A 93 3.84 16.28 3.72
N SER A 94 3.23 17.22 2.99
CA SER A 94 3.20 17.25 1.53
C SER A 94 3.56 18.64 1.03
N SER A 95 4.28 18.70 -0.10
CA SER A 95 4.57 19.92 -0.87
C SER A 95 3.83 19.92 -2.22
N GLN A 96 3.03 18.89 -2.49
CA GLN A 96 2.32 18.70 -3.76
C GLN A 96 1.34 19.85 -4.01
N SER A 97 1.35 20.41 -5.21
CA SER A 97 0.39 21.44 -5.61
C SER A 97 -1.01 20.84 -5.87
N LYS A 98 -2.05 21.69 -5.84
CA LYS A 98 -3.43 21.25 -6.12
C LYS A 98 -3.57 20.64 -7.52
N LYS A 99 -2.85 21.18 -8.50
CA LYS A 99 -2.85 20.71 -9.89
C LYS A 99 -2.24 19.32 -9.99
N GLU A 100 -1.09 19.10 -9.35
CA GLU A 100 -0.43 17.79 -9.33
C GLU A 100 -1.29 16.74 -8.63
N TRP A 101 -1.86 17.09 -7.46
CA TRP A 101 -2.77 16.21 -6.74
C TRP A 101 -3.96 15.77 -7.60
N PHE A 102 -4.59 16.71 -8.32
CA PHE A 102 -5.71 16.40 -9.20
C PHE A 102 -5.28 15.53 -10.40
N LEU A 103 -4.16 15.86 -11.05
CA LEU A 103 -3.63 15.06 -12.16
C LEU A 103 -3.29 13.64 -11.72
N ASP A 104 -2.77 13.46 -10.51
CA ASP A 104 -2.49 12.13 -9.97
C ASP A 104 -3.78 11.35 -9.68
N LYS A 105 -4.84 12.01 -9.19
CA LYS A 105 -6.18 11.39 -9.05
C LYS A 105 -6.76 10.94 -10.38
N VAL A 106 -6.59 11.73 -11.45
CA VAL A 106 -7.03 11.33 -12.80
C VAL A 106 -6.25 10.12 -13.32
N LYS A 107 -4.92 10.07 -13.12
CA LYS A 107 -4.11 8.91 -13.54
C LYS A 107 -4.53 7.64 -12.79
N VAL A 108 -4.75 7.75 -11.48
CA VAL A 108 -5.22 6.63 -10.65
C VAL A 108 -6.60 6.16 -11.10
N LEU A 109 -7.54 7.09 -11.36
CA LEU A 109 -8.87 6.77 -11.88
C LEU A 109 -8.81 5.97 -13.19
N ILE A 110 -7.96 6.36 -14.14
CA ILE A 110 -7.81 5.66 -15.43
C ILE A 110 -7.29 4.23 -15.21
N LEU A 111 -6.28 4.07 -14.36
CA LEU A 111 -5.70 2.76 -14.04
C LEU A 111 -6.72 1.85 -13.34
N GLU A 112 -7.44 2.39 -12.36
CA GLU A 112 -8.45 1.66 -11.61
C GLU A 112 -9.62 1.24 -12.51
N LEU A 113 -10.09 2.12 -13.41
CA LEU A 113 -11.11 1.76 -14.40
C LEU A 113 -10.68 0.63 -15.32
N LEU A 114 -9.42 0.64 -15.77
CA LEU A 114 -8.88 -0.44 -16.61
C LEU A 114 -8.88 -1.77 -15.84
N ILE A 115 -8.35 -1.78 -14.62
CA ILE A 115 -8.32 -2.97 -13.78
C ILE A 115 -9.75 -3.45 -13.46
N LEU A 116 -10.66 -2.52 -13.14
CA LEU A 116 -12.05 -2.80 -12.81
C LEU A 116 -12.78 -3.50 -13.95
N ASN A 117 -12.60 -3.01 -15.18
CA ASN A 117 -13.21 -3.61 -16.36
C ASN A 117 -12.66 -5.00 -16.65
N ILE A 118 -11.33 -5.19 -16.55
CA ILE A 118 -10.69 -6.49 -16.79
C ILE A 118 -11.09 -7.49 -15.70
N ALA A 119 -10.92 -7.12 -14.43
CA ALA A 119 -11.19 -7.99 -13.30
C ALA A 119 -12.69 -8.27 -13.14
N GLY A 120 -13.53 -7.23 -13.21
CA GLY A 120 -14.99 -7.36 -13.14
C GLY A 120 -15.56 -8.14 -14.32
N GLY A 121 -15.17 -7.81 -15.55
CA GLY A 121 -15.58 -8.56 -16.73
C GLY A 121 -15.11 -10.01 -16.70
N GLY A 122 -13.86 -10.24 -16.30
CA GLY A 122 -13.29 -11.58 -16.10
C GLY A 122 -14.07 -12.38 -15.05
N PHE A 123 -14.43 -11.76 -13.92
CA PHE A 123 -15.28 -12.39 -12.92
C PHE A 123 -16.62 -12.83 -13.51
N LEU A 124 -17.36 -11.95 -14.18
CA LEU A 124 -18.68 -12.26 -14.74
C LEU A 124 -18.59 -13.42 -15.76
N ILE A 125 -17.61 -13.37 -16.65
CA ILE A 125 -17.36 -14.44 -17.64
C ILE A 125 -17.07 -15.78 -16.94
N LEU A 126 -16.23 -15.77 -15.90
CA LEU A 126 -15.85 -16.99 -15.20
C LEU A 126 -17.01 -17.58 -14.42
N VAL A 127 -17.81 -16.75 -13.75
CA VAL A 127 -19.01 -17.18 -13.01
C VAL A 127 -20.05 -17.76 -13.96
N GLN A 128 -20.25 -17.15 -15.13
CA GLN A 128 -21.16 -17.66 -16.15
C GLN A 128 -20.68 -19.00 -16.73
N LYS A 129 -19.40 -19.12 -17.08
CA LYS A 129 -18.87 -20.27 -17.83
C LYS A 129 -18.48 -21.46 -16.95
N TRP A 130 -18.02 -21.21 -15.73
CA TRP A 130 -17.54 -22.23 -14.79
C TRP A 130 -18.06 -21.98 -13.37
N PRO A 131 -19.39 -22.01 -13.15
CA PRO A 131 -20.01 -21.60 -11.88
C PRO A 131 -19.52 -22.35 -10.63
N GLU A 132 -19.02 -23.59 -10.78
CA GLU A 132 -18.49 -24.38 -9.66
C GLU A 132 -16.99 -24.15 -9.41
N SER A 133 -16.23 -23.73 -10.43
CA SER A 133 -14.76 -23.65 -10.41
C SER A 133 -14.22 -22.25 -10.70
N TRP A 134 -15.07 -21.23 -10.87
CA TRP A 134 -14.64 -19.88 -11.22
C TRP A 134 -13.65 -19.31 -10.20
N TRP A 135 -13.81 -19.64 -8.92
CA TRP A 135 -13.03 -19.07 -7.82
C TRP A 135 -11.55 -19.46 -7.90
N ILE A 136 -11.25 -20.72 -8.24
CA ILE A 136 -9.87 -21.20 -8.38
C ILE A 136 -9.25 -20.66 -9.67
N ILE A 137 -10.01 -20.58 -10.76
CA ILE A 137 -9.55 -20.00 -12.03
C ILE A 137 -9.24 -18.51 -11.85
N TYR A 138 -10.15 -17.77 -11.22
CA TYR A 138 -9.99 -16.35 -10.90
C TYR A 138 -8.77 -16.12 -9.99
N THR A 139 -8.58 -16.98 -8.99
CA THR A 139 -7.40 -16.93 -8.10
C THR A 139 -6.10 -17.13 -8.87
N ILE A 140 -6.02 -18.13 -9.74
CA ILE A 140 -4.79 -18.41 -10.51
C ILE A 140 -4.47 -17.25 -11.45
N ILE A 141 -5.45 -16.76 -12.21
CA ILE A 141 -5.28 -15.61 -13.12
C ILE A 141 -4.89 -14.36 -12.32
N GLY A 142 -5.58 -14.08 -11.23
CA GLY A 142 -5.29 -12.95 -10.35
C GLY A 142 -3.90 -13.04 -9.72
N PHE A 143 -3.45 -14.23 -9.33
CA PHE A 143 -2.11 -14.43 -8.78
C PHE A 143 -1.01 -14.25 -9.82
N ILE A 144 -1.21 -14.73 -11.05
CA ILE A 144 -0.30 -14.43 -12.17
C ILE A 144 -0.23 -12.92 -12.38
N PHE A 145 -1.37 -12.23 -12.37
CA PHE A 145 -1.39 -10.77 -12.45
C PHE A 145 -0.62 -10.10 -11.30
N ILE A 146 -0.79 -10.55 -10.05
CA ILE A 146 -0.04 -10.04 -8.89
C ILE A 146 1.48 -10.25 -9.04
N ILE A 147 1.92 -11.42 -9.52
CA ILE A 147 3.34 -11.70 -9.78
C ILE A 147 3.87 -10.73 -10.85
N LEU A 148 3.17 -10.62 -11.98
CA LEU A 148 3.54 -9.72 -13.06
C LEU A 148 3.60 -8.28 -12.54
N PHE A 149 2.59 -7.85 -11.79
CA PHE A 149 2.53 -6.51 -11.22
C PHE A 149 3.70 -6.26 -10.26
N THR A 150 3.99 -7.20 -9.36
CA THR A 150 5.06 -7.07 -8.36
C THR A 150 6.44 -6.91 -9.00
N PHE A 151 6.73 -7.63 -10.09
CA PHE A 151 8.05 -7.60 -10.72
C PHE A 151 8.18 -6.62 -11.88
N ILE A 152 7.10 -6.38 -12.62
CA ILE A 152 7.11 -5.50 -13.80
C ILE A 152 6.88 -4.06 -13.38
N MET A 153 5.96 -3.79 -12.44
CA MET A 153 5.59 -2.41 -12.12
C MET A 153 6.74 -1.57 -11.58
N PRO A 154 7.61 -2.03 -10.67
CA PRO A 154 8.76 -1.23 -10.24
C PRO A 154 9.72 -0.91 -11.41
N VAL A 155 9.85 -1.81 -12.38
CA VAL A 155 10.75 -1.60 -13.53
C VAL A 155 10.13 -0.65 -14.57
N VAL A 156 8.82 -0.74 -14.80
CA VAL A 156 8.12 0.05 -15.82
C VAL A 156 7.64 1.40 -15.28
N LEU A 157 7.00 1.43 -14.12
CA LEU A 157 6.44 2.66 -13.56
C LEU A 157 7.49 3.57 -12.96
N PHE A 158 8.46 3.03 -12.22
CA PHE A 158 9.41 3.88 -11.47
C PHE A 158 10.11 4.92 -12.36
N PRO A 159 10.62 4.55 -13.56
CA PRO A 159 11.22 5.51 -14.49
C PRO A 159 10.24 6.52 -15.10
N LEU A 160 8.93 6.23 -15.13
CA LEU A 160 7.90 7.18 -15.61
C LEU A 160 7.64 8.30 -14.59
N PHE A 161 7.87 8.04 -13.31
CA PHE A 161 7.62 9.00 -12.23
C PHE A 161 8.89 9.69 -11.71
N PHE A 162 10.05 9.06 -11.85
CA PHE A 162 11.32 9.51 -11.28
C PHE A 162 12.49 9.28 -12.23
N LYS A 163 13.39 10.28 -12.30
CA LYS A 163 14.65 10.15 -13.02
C LYS A 163 15.67 9.43 -12.13
N LEU A 164 16.21 8.32 -12.62
CA LEU A 164 17.29 7.58 -11.98
C LEU A 164 18.65 8.08 -12.48
N THR A 165 19.54 8.44 -11.56
CA THR A 165 20.93 8.78 -11.86
C THR A 165 21.88 7.86 -11.10
N PRO A 166 23.00 7.42 -11.70
CA PRO A 166 24.00 6.63 -10.97
C PRO A 166 24.47 7.35 -9.71
N PHE A 167 24.59 6.62 -8.60
CA PHE A 167 25.02 7.22 -7.34
C PHE A 167 26.49 7.64 -7.42
N PRO A 168 26.84 8.87 -7.03
CA PRO A 168 28.20 9.39 -7.16
C PRO A 168 29.21 8.57 -6.36
N ASN A 169 30.48 8.60 -6.77
CA ASN A 169 31.55 7.92 -6.04
C ASN A 169 31.94 8.71 -4.79
N THR A 170 31.33 8.39 -3.65
CA THR A 170 31.47 9.09 -2.37
C THR A 170 31.88 8.13 -1.24
N PRO A 171 32.36 8.62 -0.08
CA PRO A 171 32.61 7.77 1.09
C PRO A 171 31.40 6.93 1.50
N LEU A 172 30.20 7.52 1.42
CA LEU A 172 28.93 6.82 1.61
C LEU A 172 28.79 5.64 0.63
N ARG A 173 29.07 5.81 -0.67
CA ARG A 173 29.02 4.72 -1.64
C ARG A 173 29.89 3.53 -1.20
N GLN A 174 31.14 3.79 -0.83
CA GLN A 174 32.05 2.75 -0.36
C GLN A 174 31.54 2.05 0.91
N ARG A 175 30.99 2.81 1.86
CA ARG A 175 30.36 2.27 3.08
C ARG A 175 29.20 1.34 2.75
N LEU A 176 28.36 1.70 1.77
CA LEU A 176 27.25 0.86 1.32
C LEU A 176 27.74 -0.39 0.58
N GLU A 177 28.77 -0.27 -0.28
CA GLU A 177 29.39 -1.42 -0.95
C GLU A 177 29.94 -2.43 0.07
N ASN A 178 30.64 -1.96 1.12
CA ASN A 178 31.11 -2.79 2.22
C ASN A 178 29.95 -3.44 3.02
N LEU A 179 28.81 -2.74 3.16
CA LEU A 179 27.60 -3.32 3.77
C LEU A 179 27.07 -4.51 2.94
N PHE A 180 27.04 -4.39 1.61
CA PHE A 180 26.58 -5.48 0.74
C PHE A 180 27.50 -6.69 0.78
N GLU A 181 28.82 -6.46 0.86
CA GLU A 181 29.79 -7.54 1.04
C GLU A 181 29.55 -8.29 2.34
N ARG A 182 29.39 -7.58 3.48
CA ARG A 182 29.04 -8.20 4.77
C ARG A 182 27.72 -8.94 4.72
N ALA A 183 26.73 -8.38 4.02
CA ALA A 183 25.43 -9.01 3.83
C ALA A 183 25.43 -10.16 2.80
N LYS A 184 26.54 -10.37 2.09
CA LYS A 184 26.67 -11.32 0.98
C LYS A 184 25.59 -11.13 -0.11
N VAL A 185 25.16 -9.89 -0.33
CA VAL A 185 24.18 -9.54 -1.36
C VAL A 185 24.91 -9.02 -2.59
N LYS A 186 24.71 -9.69 -3.72
CA LYS A 186 25.16 -9.18 -5.02
C LYS A 186 24.19 -8.09 -5.49
N VAL A 187 24.63 -6.83 -5.41
CA VAL A 187 23.92 -5.67 -5.95
C VAL A 187 24.53 -5.32 -7.30
N THR A 188 23.70 -4.98 -8.27
CA THR A 188 24.16 -4.60 -9.61
C THR A 188 24.67 -3.17 -9.63
N ASP A 189 23.92 -2.24 -9.03
CA ASP A 189 24.25 -0.81 -9.01
C ASP A 189 23.46 -0.06 -7.92
N ILE A 190 23.97 1.10 -7.53
CA ILE A 190 23.31 2.08 -6.66
C ILE A 190 22.92 3.30 -7.49
N TYR A 191 21.68 3.76 -7.32
CA TYR A 191 21.11 4.92 -8.00
C TYR A 191 20.54 5.91 -6.97
N GLU A 192 20.50 7.16 -7.40
CA GLU A 192 19.79 8.25 -6.73
C GLU A 192 18.52 8.61 -7.53
N PHE A 193 17.47 9.04 -6.83
CA PHE A 193 16.28 9.61 -7.46
C PHE A 193 15.77 10.84 -6.71
N ASN A 194 15.21 11.80 -7.46
CA ASN A 194 14.67 13.04 -6.91
C ASN A 194 13.27 12.80 -6.30
N LEU A 195 13.22 12.57 -4.97
CA LEU A 195 11.98 12.45 -4.21
C LEU A 195 11.53 13.81 -3.67
N SER A 196 12.49 14.71 -3.40
CA SER A 196 12.24 16.05 -2.85
C SER A 196 11.21 16.86 -3.64
N SER A 197 11.11 16.63 -4.96
CA SER A 197 10.09 17.24 -5.83
C SER A 197 8.64 16.91 -5.45
N LYS A 198 8.39 15.85 -4.66
CA LYS A 198 7.04 15.39 -4.31
C LYS A 198 6.78 15.26 -2.82
N VAL A 199 7.79 14.84 -2.05
CA VAL A 199 7.62 14.55 -0.62
C VAL A 199 8.88 14.96 0.13
N ASN A 200 8.69 15.52 1.33
CA ASN A 200 9.77 15.93 2.21
C ASN A 200 10.38 14.76 3.02
N SER A 201 9.86 13.55 2.87
CA SER A 201 10.34 12.36 3.58
C SER A 201 11.55 11.76 2.87
N ALA A 202 12.42 11.13 3.65
CA ALA A 202 13.47 10.27 3.11
C ALA A 202 12.94 8.87 2.76
N ASN A 203 13.44 8.28 1.68
CA ASN A 203 13.13 6.90 1.32
C ASN A 203 14.32 6.18 0.67
N ALA A 204 14.48 4.91 0.99
CA ALA A 204 15.42 4.01 0.35
C ALA A 204 14.68 2.73 0.01
N ALA A 205 15.01 2.11 -1.12
CA ALA A 205 14.46 0.82 -1.47
C ALA A 205 15.46 0.00 -2.28
N VAL A 206 15.29 -1.32 -2.21
CA VAL A 206 15.96 -2.25 -3.10
C VAL A 206 14.92 -2.77 -4.07
N ILE A 207 15.17 -2.60 -5.37
CA ILE A 207 14.27 -2.97 -6.46
C ILE A 207 14.91 -4.04 -7.35
N GLY A 208 14.07 -4.76 -8.10
CA GLY A 208 14.52 -5.82 -9.02
C GLY A 208 14.64 -7.20 -8.36
N MET A 209 15.06 -8.20 -9.13
CA MET A 209 15.06 -9.60 -8.69
C MET A 209 16.36 -10.32 -9.06
N GLY A 210 16.84 -11.18 -8.15
CA GLY A 210 18.03 -12.00 -8.39
C GLY A 210 19.27 -11.17 -8.72
N LYS A 211 19.74 -11.24 -9.97
CA LYS A 211 20.95 -10.58 -10.46
C LYS A 211 20.74 -9.15 -10.97
N THR A 212 19.49 -8.66 -11.04
CA THR A 212 19.15 -7.31 -11.53
C THR A 212 18.82 -6.34 -10.40
N ARG A 213 19.24 -6.65 -9.17
CA ARG A 213 18.93 -5.87 -7.97
C ARG A 213 19.62 -4.52 -8.02
N LYS A 214 18.84 -3.46 -7.86
CA LYS A 214 19.30 -2.08 -7.80
C LYS A 214 18.90 -1.47 -6.49
N ILE A 215 19.73 -0.58 -5.98
CA ILE A 215 19.43 0.20 -4.78
C ILE A 215 19.12 1.60 -5.21
N ILE A 216 18.01 2.12 -4.71
CA ILE A 216 17.55 3.47 -4.98
C ILE A 216 17.51 4.25 -3.67
N LEU A 217 18.24 5.36 -3.63
CA LEU A 217 18.31 6.28 -2.50
C LEU A 217 17.66 7.60 -2.91
N SER A 218 16.80 8.15 -2.05
CA SER A 218 16.28 9.49 -2.28
C SER A 218 17.34 10.54 -1.98
N ASP A 219 17.31 11.63 -2.74
CA ASP A 219 18.09 12.85 -2.47
C ASP A 219 17.90 13.36 -1.02
N THR A 220 16.65 13.33 -0.53
CA THR A 220 16.30 13.75 0.84
C THR A 220 16.94 12.94 1.97
N LEU A 221 17.43 11.71 1.71
CA LEU A 221 18.09 10.89 2.72
C LEU A 221 19.48 11.45 3.06
N GLN A 222 20.21 11.93 2.06
CA GLN A 222 21.57 12.44 2.22
C GLN A 222 21.60 13.77 2.98
N ASP A 223 20.56 14.59 2.85
CA ASP A 223 20.49 15.90 3.50
C ASP A 223 20.19 15.82 5.00
N LYS A 224 19.52 14.75 5.45
CA LYS A 224 18.93 14.66 6.82
C LYS A 224 19.54 13.57 7.69
N TYR A 225 20.16 12.58 7.07
CA TYR A 225 20.69 11.41 7.75
C TYR A 225 22.22 11.37 7.61
N THR A 226 22.88 10.96 8.68
CA THR A 226 24.32 10.69 8.65
C THR A 226 24.59 9.42 7.84
N GLU A 227 25.80 9.28 7.28
CA GLU A 227 26.16 8.08 6.52
C GLU A 227 25.90 6.76 7.27
N ALA A 228 26.08 6.77 8.59
CA ALA A 228 25.87 5.61 9.44
C ALA A 228 24.37 5.29 9.66
N GLU A 229 23.51 6.31 9.67
CA GLU A 229 22.05 6.13 9.69
C GLU A 229 21.53 5.63 8.34
N ILE A 230 22.07 6.15 7.24
CA ILE A 230 21.76 5.68 5.88
C ILE A 230 22.12 4.21 5.73
N GLU A 231 23.32 3.82 6.18
CA GLU A 231 23.76 2.42 6.22
C GLU A 231 22.82 1.55 7.05
N ALA A 232 22.36 2.04 8.21
CA ALA A 232 21.43 1.30 9.08
C ALA A 232 20.05 1.10 8.44
N ILE A 233 19.49 2.13 7.79
CA ILE A 233 18.24 2.01 7.02
C ILE A 233 18.42 0.98 5.90
N LEU A 234 19.54 1.04 5.18
CA LEU A 234 19.76 0.09 4.09
C LEU A 234 19.99 -1.34 4.60
N ALA A 235 20.61 -1.51 5.76
CA ALA A 235 20.74 -2.83 6.39
C ALA A 235 19.38 -3.46 6.70
N HIS A 236 18.37 -2.66 7.05
CA HIS A 236 16.98 -3.11 7.21
C HIS A 236 16.37 -3.55 5.88
N GLU A 237 16.50 -2.74 4.82
CA GLU A 237 16.02 -3.10 3.48
C GLU A 237 16.67 -4.38 2.94
N ILE A 238 17.97 -4.56 3.19
CA ILE A 238 18.69 -5.80 2.88
C ILE A 238 18.13 -6.98 3.69
N GLY A 239 17.71 -6.76 4.93
CA GLY A 239 17.07 -7.76 5.77
C GLY A 239 15.83 -8.37 5.11
N HIS A 240 15.00 -7.56 4.45
CA HIS A 240 13.86 -8.09 3.69
C HIS A 240 14.27 -9.04 2.56
N HIS A 241 15.38 -8.74 1.91
CA HIS A 241 15.92 -9.52 0.82
C HIS A 241 16.54 -10.82 1.31
N ALA A 242 17.36 -10.73 2.37
CA ALA A 242 18.00 -11.89 3.00
C ALA A 242 16.96 -12.86 3.56
N ASN A 243 15.85 -12.35 4.09
CA ASN A 243 14.75 -13.15 4.61
C ASN A 243 13.83 -13.71 3.51
N GLY A 244 13.94 -13.26 2.25
CA GLY A 244 13.05 -13.68 1.16
C GLY A 244 11.60 -13.21 1.34
N ASP A 245 11.42 -12.01 1.90
CA ASP A 245 10.10 -11.54 2.33
C ASP A 245 9.14 -11.29 1.16
N ILE A 246 9.63 -10.89 -0.02
CA ILE A 246 8.80 -10.76 -1.24
C ILE A 246 8.13 -12.11 -1.58
N THR A 247 8.87 -13.21 -1.56
CA THR A 247 8.32 -14.54 -1.88
C THR A 247 7.30 -14.97 -0.83
N LYS A 248 7.57 -14.73 0.47
CA LYS A 248 6.61 -15.01 1.54
C LYS A 248 5.33 -14.21 1.37
N LEU A 249 5.45 -12.90 1.09
CA LEU A 249 4.30 -12.02 0.89
C LEU A 249 3.47 -12.44 -0.33
N LEU A 250 4.11 -12.87 -1.43
CA LEU A 250 3.40 -13.42 -2.59
C LEU A 250 2.61 -14.68 -2.24
N LEU A 251 3.19 -15.61 -1.48
CA LEU A 251 2.49 -16.82 -1.03
C LEU A 251 1.33 -16.51 -0.09
N ILE A 252 1.50 -15.53 0.81
CA ILE A 252 0.45 -15.05 1.70
C ILE A 252 -0.68 -14.40 0.88
N GLN A 253 -0.36 -13.53 -0.08
CA GLN A 253 -1.34 -12.89 -0.97
C GLN A 253 -2.09 -13.93 -1.81
N PHE A 254 -1.42 -14.99 -2.30
CA PHE A 254 -2.09 -16.11 -2.95
C PHE A 254 -3.09 -16.79 -2.02
N GLY A 255 -2.68 -17.12 -0.79
CA GLY A 255 -3.55 -17.74 0.21
C GLY A 255 -4.77 -16.86 0.55
N ILE A 256 -4.57 -15.55 0.70
CA ILE A 256 -5.65 -14.59 0.96
C ILE A 256 -6.61 -14.52 -0.23
N LEU A 257 -6.09 -14.38 -1.45
CA LEU A 257 -6.91 -14.33 -2.66
C LEU A 257 -7.73 -15.61 -2.83
N LEU A 258 -7.12 -16.77 -2.54
CA LEU A 258 -7.78 -18.06 -2.54
C LEU A 258 -8.93 -18.11 -1.51
N VAL A 259 -8.67 -17.65 -0.28
CA VAL A 259 -9.70 -17.60 0.78
C VAL A 259 -10.83 -16.65 0.40
N ILE A 260 -10.54 -15.44 -0.08
CA ILE A 260 -11.56 -14.44 -0.45
C ILE A 260 -12.45 -14.98 -1.57
N THR A 261 -11.86 -15.46 -2.66
CA THR A 261 -12.62 -15.97 -3.81
C THR A 261 -13.42 -17.22 -3.45
N TYR A 262 -12.86 -18.11 -2.62
CA TYR A 262 -13.58 -19.27 -2.11
C TYR A 262 -14.78 -18.86 -1.26
N LEU A 263 -14.62 -17.93 -0.31
CA LEU A 263 -15.72 -17.43 0.50
C LEU A 263 -16.82 -16.78 -0.36
N ILE A 264 -16.44 -16.00 -1.37
CA ILE A 264 -17.40 -15.43 -2.32
C ILE A 264 -18.10 -16.55 -3.09
N SER A 265 -17.40 -17.62 -3.52
CA SER A 265 -18.02 -18.75 -4.22
C SER A 265 -19.13 -19.44 -3.43
N LEU A 266 -19.00 -19.49 -2.10
CA LEU A 266 -20.00 -20.10 -1.23
C LEU A 266 -21.28 -19.25 -1.13
N ILE A 267 -21.16 -17.93 -1.22
CA ILE A 267 -22.27 -17.00 -0.95
C ILE A 267 -22.81 -16.30 -2.18
N TRP A 268 -22.09 -16.30 -3.31
CA TRP A 268 -22.41 -15.45 -4.47
C TRP A 268 -23.77 -15.78 -5.08
N GLN A 269 -24.03 -17.05 -5.42
CA GLN A 269 -25.32 -17.43 -6.02
C GLN A 269 -26.53 -17.11 -5.13
N PRO A 270 -26.57 -17.54 -3.86
CA PRO A 270 -27.73 -17.25 -3.01
C PRO A 270 -27.90 -15.75 -2.75
N LEU A 271 -26.80 -15.00 -2.66
CA LEU A 271 -26.84 -13.56 -2.50
C LEU A 271 -27.42 -12.85 -3.73
N VAL A 272 -26.94 -13.17 -4.93
CA VAL A 272 -27.44 -12.57 -6.18
C VAL A 272 -28.94 -12.77 -6.29
N LYS A 273 -29.40 -14.00 -6.04
CA LYS A 273 -30.82 -14.35 -6.06
C LYS A 273 -31.62 -13.58 -5.00
N TRP A 274 -31.10 -13.50 -3.77
CA TRP A 274 -31.76 -12.77 -2.68
C TRP A 274 -31.85 -11.26 -2.95
N TRP A 275 -30.81 -10.68 -3.55
CA TRP A 275 -30.78 -9.26 -3.94
C TRP A 275 -31.65 -8.95 -5.18
N GLY A 276 -32.10 -9.99 -5.89
CA GLY A 276 -32.95 -9.88 -7.06
C GLY A 276 -32.23 -9.30 -8.28
N TYR A 277 -30.98 -9.71 -8.53
CA TYR A 277 -30.39 -9.54 -9.85
C TYR A 277 -30.94 -10.61 -10.79
N ASP A 278 -31.10 -10.27 -12.07
CA ASP A 278 -31.72 -11.15 -13.07
C ASP A 278 -30.92 -12.44 -13.28
N GLU A 279 -29.60 -12.31 -13.31
CA GLU A 279 -28.65 -13.40 -13.55
C GLU A 279 -27.44 -13.31 -12.62
N ILE A 280 -26.77 -14.44 -12.42
CA ILE A 280 -25.58 -14.57 -11.56
C ILE A 280 -24.36 -13.75 -12.05
N ASP A 281 -24.31 -13.49 -13.35
CA ASP A 281 -23.31 -12.71 -14.07
C ASP A 281 -23.86 -11.33 -14.49
N SER A 282 -24.93 -10.84 -13.85
CA SER A 282 -25.45 -9.51 -14.10
C SER A 282 -24.39 -8.44 -13.84
N ILE A 283 -24.16 -7.57 -14.82
CA ILE A 283 -23.20 -6.44 -14.70
C ILE A 283 -23.57 -5.53 -13.52
N ALA A 284 -24.87 -5.33 -13.27
CA ALA A 284 -25.38 -4.50 -12.17
C ALA A 284 -25.02 -5.05 -10.77
N SER A 285 -24.57 -6.30 -10.67
CA SER A 285 -24.14 -6.92 -9.41
C SER A 285 -22.71 -6.57 -8.99
N LEU A 286 -21.89 -6.00 -9.88
CA LEU A 286 -20.49 -5.68 -9.58
C LEU A 286 -20.29 -4.77 -8.35
N PRO A 287 -21.11 -3.73 -8.09
CA PRO A 287 -21.01 -2.95 -6.85
C PRO A 287 -21.22 -3.80 -5.59
N MET A 288 -22.13 -4.77 -5.63
CA MET A 288 -22.33 -5.72 -4.53
C MET A 288 -21.11 -6.62 -4.33
N LEU A 289 -20.52 -7.11 -5.43
CA LEU A 289 -19.27 -7.86 -5.38
C LEU A 289 -18.17 -7.05 -4.69
N PHE A 290 -18.00 -5.77 -5.04
CA PHE A 290 -16.96 -4.91 -4.44
C PHE A 290 -17.22 -4.65 -2.96
N LEU A 291 -18.47 -4.47 -2.55
CA LEU A 291 -18.82 -4.31 -1.14
C LEU A 291 -18.44 -5.57 -0.35
N ILE A 292 -18.82 -6.76 -0.84
CA ILE A 292 -18.53 -8.03 -0.14
C ILE A 292 -17.05 -8.33 -0.13
N TRP A 293 -16.37 -8.13 -1.26
CA TRP A 293 -14.92 -8.24 -1.33
C TRP A 293 -14.25 -7.34 -0.29
N GLY A 294 -14.70 -6.07 -0.20
CA GLY A 294 -14.21 -5.12 0.79
C GLY A 294 -14.45 -5.55 2.24
N ILE A 295 -15.63 -6.11 2.55
CA ILE A 295 -15.96 -6.62 3.89
C ILE A 295 -15.06 -7.80 4.26
N ILE A 296 -14.92 -8.79 3.38
CA ILE A 296 -14.07 -9.96 3.63
C ILE A 296 -12.61 -9.52 3.79
N ASN A 297 -12.12 -8.63 2.91
CA ASN A 297 -10.77 -8.09 3.00
C ASN A 297 -10.55 -7.33 4.33
N TRP A 298 -11.53 -6.54 4.77
CA TRP A 298 -11.47 -5.84 6.06
C TRP A 298 -11.35 -6.84 7.24
N VAL A 299 -12.08 -7.94 7.21
CA VAL A 299 -11.99 -9.01 8.23
C VAL A 299 -10.61 -9.69 8.24
N ILE A 300 -9.99 -9.86 7.07
CA ILE A 300 -8.67 -10.52 6.93
C ILE A 300 -7.52 -9.57 7.28
N THR A 301 -7.69 -8.25 7.11
CA THR A 301 -6.67 -7.21 7.32
C THR A 301 -5.84 -7.37 8.61
N PRO A 302 -6.41 -7.71 9.79
CA PRO A 302 -5.61 -7.90 11.00
C PRO A 302 -4.55 -8.99 10.91
N ILE A 303 -4.83 -10.07 10.18
CA ILE A 303 -3.88 -11.18 9.97
C ILE A 303 -2.76 -10.70 9.06
N GLU A 304 -3.09 -10.05 7.95
CA GLU A 304 -2.12 -9.45 7.02
C GLU A 304 -1.16 -8.49 7.71
N LEU A 305 -1.72 -7.53 8.46
CA LEU A 305 -0.93 -6.52 9.16
C LEU A 305 -0.12 -7.14 10.30
N TYR A 306 -0.62 -8.18 10.98
CA TYR A 306 0.18 -8.93 11.94
C TYR A 306 1.40 -9.58 11.29
N ILE A 307 1.22 -10.25 10.14
CA ILE A 307 2.33 -10.90 9.43
C ILE A 307 3.33 -9.86 8.93
N SER A 308 2.87 -8.74 8.37
CA SER A 308 3.71 -7.61 7.96
C SER A 308 4.57 -7.11 9.13
N ARG A 309 4.00 -6.88 10.32
CA ARG A 309 4.77 -6.48 11.51
C ARG A 309 5.77 -7.53 12.00
N ARG A 310 5.56 -8.82 11.70
CA ARG A 310 6.52 -9.89 12.04
C ARG A 310 7.68 -9.92 11.05
N ILE A 311 7.42 -9.64 9.77
CA ILE A 311 8.43 -9.45 8.74
C ILE A 311 9.33 -8.26 9.09
N GLU A 312 8.74 -7.11 9.43
CA GLU A 312 9.48 -5.91 9.86
C GLU A 312 10.44 -6.16 11.02
N ARG A 313 9.98 -6.88 12.07
CA ARG A 313 10.85 -7.22 13.21
C ARG A 313 12.03 -8.09 12.79
N LYS A 314 11.85 -9.02 11.85
CA LYS A 314 12.95 -9.85 11.34
C LYS A 314 13.94 -9.05 10.50
N ALA A 315 13.47 -8.04 9.77
CA ALA A 315 14.33 -7.12 9.04
C ALA A 315 15.13 -6.22 10.02
N ASP A 316 14.49 -5.72 11.07
CA ASP A 316 15.16 -4.99 12.16
C ASP A 316 16.23 -5.86 12.86
N GLU A 317 15.89 -7.09 13.24
CA GLU A 317 16.84 -8.03 13.84
C GLU A 317 18.04 -8.30 12.92
N TYR A 318 17.79 -8.45 11.62
CA TYR A 318 18.85 -8.65 10.64
C TYR A 318 19.77 -7.42 10.55
N ALA A 319 19.19 -6.22 10.48
CA ALA A 319 19.94 -4.96 10.43
C ALA A 319 20.85 -4.79 11.66
N LEU A 320 20.32 -5.02 12.87
CA LEU A 320 21.05 -4.87 14.14
C LEU A 320 22.24 -5.84 14.27
N ARG A 321 22.15 -7.03 13.65
CA ARG A 321 23.25 -7.99 13.57
C ARG A 321 24.31 -7.57 12.55
N LEU A 322 23.88 -6.94 11.46
CA LEU A 322 24.74 -6.60 10.33
C LEU A 322 25.55 -5.32 10.58
N ILE A 323 24.95 -4.31 11.21
CA ILE A 323 25.60 -3.02 11.47
C ILE A 323 26.47 -3.06 12.73
N GLU A 324 27.52 -2.24 12.72
CA GLU A 324 28.49 -2.16 13.82
C GLU A 324 27.84 -1.56 15.07
N ASN A 325 27.25 -0.37 14.92
CA ASN A 325 26.60 0.36 16.00
C ASN A 325 25.06 0.36 15.84
N PRO A 326 24.32 -0.42 16.65
CA PRO A 326 22.86 -0.51 16.57
C PRO A 326 22.14 0.80 16.95
N ARG A 327 22.82 1.72 17.65
CA ARG A 327 22.27 3.05 17.97
C ARG A 327 21.94 3.87 16.72
N ASN A 328 22.66 3.65 15.62
CA ASN A 328 22.39 4.34 14.36
C ASN A 328 21.00 4.00 13.79
N LEU A 329 20.53 2.76 13.98
CA LEU A 329 19.17 2.39 13.57
C LEU A 329 18.12 3.05 14.48
N ALA A 330 18.41 3.13 15.78
CA ALA A 330 17.54 3.82 16.73
C ALA A 330 17.39 5.32 16.40
N THR A 331 18.49 6.01 16.10
CA THR A 331 18.45 7.45 15.74
C THR A 331 17.78 7.67 14.39
N ALA A 332 18.01 6.78 13.41
CA ALA A 332 17.29 6.81 12.14
C ALA A 332 15.77 6.69 12.33
N PHE A 333 15.28 5.74 13.14
CA PHE A 333 13.85 5.62 13.43
C PHE A 333 13.29 6.84 14.18
N VAL A 334 14.03 7.43 15.11
CA VAL A 334 13.61 8.66 15.80
C VAL A 334 13.44 9.81 14.80
N LYS A 335 14.40 10.01 13.89
CA LYS A 335 14.31 11.03 12.83
C LYS A 335 13.13 10.77 11.89
N LEU A 336 12.96 9.53 11.42
CA LEU A 336 11.82 9.14 10.59
C LEU A 336 10.48 9.41 11.29
N ALA A 337 10.39 9.11 12.59
CA ALA A 337 9.20 9.39 13.39
C ALA A 337 8.90 10.90 13.46
N ASP A 338 9.94 11.72 13.65
CA ASP A 338 9.87 13.18 13.69
C ASP A 338 9.55 13.82 12.35
N GLU A 339 10.04 13.27 11.26
CA GLU A 339 9.76 13.74 9.91
C GLU A 339 8.33 13.44 9.48
N SER A 340 7.89 12.20 9.67
CA SER A 340 6.57 11.71 9.25
C SER A 340 5.43 12.02 10.24
N LEU A 341 5.75 12.66 11.37
CA LEU A 341 4.82 12.83 12.49
C LEU A 341 4.17 11.51 12.95
N ALA A 342 4.92 10.41 12.92
CA ALA A 342 4.42 9.09 13.30
C ALA A 342 3.95 9.05 14.76
N GLU A 343 2.89 8.27 15.03
CA GLU A 343 2.48 7.94 16.39
C GLU A 343 3.48 6.97 17.02
N LEU A 344 3.91 7.28 18.24
CA LEU A 344 4.84 6.43 18.99
C LEU A 344 4.15 5.15 19.49
N LYS A 345 2.93 5.30 19.98
CA LYS A 345 2.10 4.21 20.51
C LYS A 345 0.78 4.16 19.76
N LEU A 346 0.36 2.97 19.41
CA LEU A 346 -0.85 2.75 18.63
C LEU A 346 -1.95 2.14 19.51
N SER A 347 -3.20 2.56 19.28
CA SER A 347 -4.34 1.87 19.86
C SER A 347 -4.53 0.50 19.22
N LEU A 348 -5.25 -0.40 19.91
CA LEU A 348 -5.53 -1.75 19.38
C LEU A 348 -6.15 -1.71 17.99
N TYR A 349 -7.10 -0.78 17.76
CA TYR A 349 -7.72 -0.62 16.45
C TYR A 349 -6.70 -0.24 15.36
N LYS A 350 -5.80 0.71 15.63
CA LYS A 350 -4.77 1.10 14.66
C LYS A 350 -3.78 -0.04 14.41
N LEU A 351 -3.44 -0.79 15.45
CA LEU A 351 -2.59 -1.97 15.34
C LEU A 351 -3.24 -3.04 14.45
N LEU A 352 -4.54 -3.30 14.61
CA LEU A 352 -5.25 -4.33 13.85
C LEU A 352 -5.58 -3.92 12.41
N PHE A 353 -5.89 -2.64 12.14
CA PHE A 353 -6.46 -2.24 10.84
C PHE A 353 -5.65 -1.17 10.08
N LYS A 354 -4.53 -0.68 10.61
CA LYS A 354 -3.75 0.39 9.96
C LYS A 354 -2.24 0.19 9.95
N ALA A 355 -1.69 -0.53 10.93
CA ALA A 355 -0.25 -0.58 11.15
C ALA A 355 0.41 -1.77 10.44
N SER A 356 0.98 -1.54 9.25
CA SER A 356 1.87 -2.52 8.60
C SER A 356 3.19 -2.68 9.35
N HIS A 357 3.64 -1.63 10.04
CA HIS A 357 4.87 -1.63 10.83
C HIS A 357 4.59 -1.71 12.33
N PRO A 358 5.49 -2.31 13.13
CA PRO A 358 5.45 -2.21 14.59
C PRO A 358 5.46 -0.73 15.01
N PRO A 359 4.85 -0.38 16.16
CA PRO A 359 5.00 0.95 16.73
C PRO A 359 6.47 1.37 16.75
N ILE A 360 6.74 2.61 16.33
CA ILE A 360 8.13 3.06 16.16
C ILE A 360 8.87 3.11 17.50
N ASP A 361 8.17 3.27 18.63
CA ASP A 361 8.78 3.19 19.95
C ASP A 361 9.31 1.78 20.29
N GLU A 362 8.60 0.72 19.88
CA GLU A 362 9.04 -0.67 20.03
C GLU A 362 10.33 -0.91 19.24
N ARG A 363 10.41 -0.38 18.01
CA ARG A 363 11.59 -0.52 17.13
C ARG A 363 12.80 0.22 17.69
N VAL A 364 12.61 1.46 18.16
CA VAL A 364 13.68 2.24 18.81
C VAL A 364 14.15 1.56 20.09
N LYS A 365 13.23 1.08 20.93
CA LYS A 365 13.55 0.36 22.16
C LYS A 365 14.38 -0.88 21.88
N MET A 366 13.95 -1.69 20.91
CA MET A 366 14.65 -2.91 20.49
C MET A 366 16.09 -2.62 20.01
N ALA A 367 16.30 -1.55 19.24
CA ALA A 367 17.63 -1.16 18.78
C ALA A 367 18.55 -0.69 19.92
N LEU A 368 18.01 0.03 20.92
CA LEU A 368 18.77 0.46 22.09
C LEU A 368 19.13 -0.71 23.02
N GLU A 369 18.17 -1.59 23.31
CA GLU A 369 18.41 -2.79 24.12
C GLU A 369 19.41 -3.75 23.46
N TRP A 370 19.58 -3.68 22.13
CA TRP A 370 20.62 -4.43 21.43
C TRP A 370 22.01 -3.86 21.65
N VAL A 371 22.14 -2.53 21.81
CA VAL A 371 23.43 -1.88 22.15
C VAL A 371 23.91 -2.37 23.50
N ASP A 372 23.03 -2.35 24.50
CA ASP A 372 23.33 -2.78 25.87
C ASP A 372 23.73 -4.27 25.99
N LYS A 373 23.47 -5.09 24.95
CA LYS A 373 23.90 -6.50 24.88
C LYS A 373 25.25 -6.70 24.19
N LYS A 374 25.70 -5.72 23.40
CA LYS A 374 26.97 -5.75 22.67
C LYS A 374 28.13 -5.17 23.50
N GLU A 375 27.81 -4.23 24.41
CA GLU A 375 28.70 -3.77 25.49
C GLU A 375 28.76 -4.79 26.63
#